data_AF-A0A7Y2B5B5-F1
#
_entry.id   AF-A0A7Y2B5B5-F1
#
_cell.length_a   1.000
_cell.length_b   1.000
_cell.length_c   1.000
_cell.angle_alpha   90.00
_cell.angle_beta   90.00
_cell.angle_gamma   90.00
#
_symmetry.space_group_name_H-M   'P 1'
#
loop_
_entity.id
_entity.type
_entity.pdbx_description
1 polymer ?
#
loop_
_entity_poly.entity_id
_entity_poly.type
_entity_poly.pdbx_seq_one_letter_code
_entity_poly.pdbx_strand_id
1 'polypeptide(L)'
;ASGPLRVSVSGVYYDYSTEGGGLVMDLRAFERAFGAGDPNTIALYLEPGLEPQAAIDRMKAAIGDRPLLLRSNRALRLEVFRIFDQTFAVTRILQAIALLVASSGILLTLTILARERKHELALFRSLGANRGQIFRLFLGKGIGMALFGLLLGTITGIGLAFVLVYGINVAFFGWSIDLHWPWAALGAQAGTIVLAALLAAVYPALQASRTPAKEMSREDV
;
A
#
# COMPACT_ATOMS: atom_id res chain seq x y z
N ALA A 1 43.63 26.94 -8.92
CA ALA A 1 44.23 26.45 -10.18
C ALA A 1 43.11 25.95 -11.08
N SER A 2 42.99 26.48 -12.30
CA SER A 2 41.87 26.27 -13.22
C SER A 2 42.25 25.32 -14.36
N GLY A 3 42.68 24.11 -14.01
CA GLY A 3 43.02 23.04 -14.97
C GLY A 3 42.25 21.75 -14.66
N PRO A 4 42.15 20.80 -15.60
CA PRO A 4 41.44 19.53 -15.40
C PRO A 4 42.07 18.72 -14.25
N LEU A 5 41.29 18.47 -13.20
CA LEU A 5 41.71 17.65 -12.07
C LEU A 5 41.56 16.16 -12.42
N ARG A 6 42.66 15.41 -12.42
CA ARG A 6 42.63 13.95 -12.57
C ARG A 6 42.41 13.31 -11.20
N VAL A 7 41.27 12.66 -11.02
CA VAL A 7 40.91 11.90 -9.81
C VAL A 7 40.62 10.45 -10.18
N SER A 8 40.90 9.53 -9.24
CA SER A 8 40.50 8.13 -9.38
C SER A 8 39.09 7.94 -8.82
N VAL A 9 38.24 7.23 -9.57
CA VAL A 9 36.87 6.91 -9.14
C VAL A 9 36.92 5.75 -8.16
N SER A 10 36.58 6.00 -6.89
CA SER A 10 36.58 4.96 -5.86
C SER A 10 35.31 4.08 -5.89
N GLY A 11 34.22 4.57 -6.46
CA GLY A 11 32.95 3.86 -6.53
C GLY A 11 31.85 4.69 -7.18
N VAL A 12 30.74 4.04 -7.53
CA VAL A 12 29.54 4.66 -8.08
C VAL A 12 28.36 4.15 -7.26
N TYR A 13 27.51 5.05 -6.80
CA TYR A 13 26.31 4.72 -6.04
C TYR A 13 25.13 5.56 -6.53
N TYR A 14 23.91 5.13 -6.23
CA TYR A 14 22.71 5.87 -6.58
C TYR A 14 22.45 6.99 -5.58
N ASP A 15 22.41 8.22 -6.07
CA ASP A 15 22.00 9.40 -5.32
C ASP A 15 20.69 9.93 -5.91
N TYR A 16 19.64 9.97 -5.08
CA TYR A 16 18.30 10.43 -5.46
C TYR A 16 18.06 11.90 -5.06
N SER A 17 19.08 12.60 -4.56
CA SER A 17 18.94 13.98 -4.08
C SER A 17 18.99 15.03 -5.18
N THR A 18 19.56 14.71 -6.34
CA THR A 18 19.69 15.63 -7.48
C THR A 18 19.33 14.95 -8.79
N GLU A 19 18.61 15.66 -9.66
CA GLU A 19 18.30 15.19 -11.03
C GLU A 19 19.55 15.13 -11.92
N GLY A 20 20.59 15.91 -11.59
CA GLY A 20 21.90 15.86 -12.23
C GLY A 20 22.85 14.88 -11.52
N GLY A 21 23.79 14.33 -12.27
CA GLY A 21 24.87 13.51 -11.69
C GLY A 21 25.75 14.32 -10.73
N GLY A 22 25.99 13.77 -9.54
CA GLY A 22 26.85 14.37 -8.51
C GLY A 22 28.23 13.70 -8.44
N LEU A 23 29.21 14.45 -7.96
CA LEU A 23 30.52 13.92 -7.57
C LEU A 23 30.68 14.15 -6.07
N VAL A 24 30.99 13.09 -5.32
CA VAL A 24 31.37 13.18 -3.92
C VAL A 24 32.86 12.87 -3.79
N MET A 25 33.57 13.70 -3.04
CA MET A 25 34.99 13.52 -2.76
C MET A 25 35.32 13.88 -1.32
N ASP A 26 36.48 13.44 -0.87
CA ASP A 26 37.01 13.80 0.45
C ASP A 26 37.22 15.32 0.56
N LEU A 27 36.81 15.90 1.70
CA LEU A 27 36.88 17.35 1.91
C LEU A 27 38.31 17.88 1.81
N ARG A 28 39.32 17.14 2.31
CA ARG A 28 40.72 17.58 2.23
C ARG A 28 41.26 17.47 0.80
N ALA A 29 40.75 16.55 0.00
CA ALA A 29 41.07 16.49 -1.42
C ALA A 29 40.45 17.67 -2.19
N PHE A 30 39.20 18.01 -1.86
CA PHE A 30 38.51 19.17 -2.41
C PHE A 30 39.24 20.47 -2.08
N GLU A 31 39.56 20.71 -0.81
CA GLU A 31 40.24 21.93 -0.34
C GLU A 31 41.61 22.13 -1.00
N ARG A 32 42.37 21.04 -1.21
CA ARG A 32 43.66 21.11 -1.91
C ARG A 32 43.52 21.49 -3.39
N ALA A 33 42.45 21.05 -4.04
CA ALA A 33 42.24 21.27 -5.46
C ALA A 33 41.58 22.63 -5.77
N PHE A 34 40.57 23.00 -4.97
CA PHE A 34 39.69 24.14 -5.24
C PHE A 34 39.80 25.26 -4.21
N GLY A 35 40.52 25.05 -3.10
CA GLY A 35 40.57 25.96 -1.96
C GLY A 35 39.51 25.63 -0.90
N ALA A 36 39.70 26.16 0.31
CA ALA A 36 38.71 26.04 1.37
C ALA A 36 37.46 26.85 1.00
N GLY A 37 36.30 26.18 1.01
CA GLY A 37 34.99 26.80 0.86
C GLY A 37 34.23 26.77 2.18
N ASP A 38 33.22 27.62 2.30
CA ASP A 38 32.36 27.62 3.49
C ASP A 38 31.46 26.38 3.50
N PRO A 39 31.47 25.56 4.57
CA PRO A 39 30.61 24.39 4.65
C PRO A 39 29.15 24.82 4.79
N ASN A 40 28.30 24.36 3.88
CA ASN A 40 26.85 24.64 3.90
C ASN A 40 26.05 23.65 4.78
N THR A 41 26.57 22.43 4.97
CA THR A 41 25.88 21.37 5.71
C THR A 41 26.87 20.59 6.56
N ILE A 42 26.53 20.36 7.83
CA ILE A 42 27.32 19.52 8.75
C ILE A 42 26.41 18.42 9.28
N ALA A 43 26.80 17.16 9.05
CA ALA A 43 26.12 16.01 9.63
C ALA A 43 26.68 15.72 11.02
N LEU A 44 25.80 15.66 12.02
CA LEU A 44 26.15 15.28 13.39
C LEU A 44 25.51 13.92 13.70
N TYR A 45 26.34 12.97 14.14
CA TYR A 45 25.90 11.66 14.59
C TYR A 45 25.81 11.68 16.11
N LEU A 46 24.64 11.36 16.63
CA LEU A 46 24.40 11.28 18.07
C LEU A 46 24.82 9.90 18.59
N GLU A 47 25.35 9.86 19.81
CA GLU A 47 25.62 8.59 20.49
C GLU A 47 24.30 7.82 20.73
N PRO A 48 24.35 6.47 20.76
CA PRO A 48 23.18 5.65 21.03
C PRO A 48 22.52 6.02 22.37
N GLY A 49 21.19 6.23 22.37
CA GLY A 49 20.42 6.52 23.58
C GLY A 49 20.11 8.01 23.82
N LEU A 50 20.70 8.93 23.06
CA LEU A 50 20.32 10.35 23.09
C LEU A 50 19.07 10.61 22.24
N GLU A 51 18.06 11.26 22.83
CA GLU A 51 16.89 11.71 22.09
C GLU A 51 17.25 12.87 21.14
N PRO A 52 17.06 12.74 19.80
CA PRO A 52 17.51 13.73 18.84
C PRO A 52 16.92 15.13 19.02
N GLN A 53 15.67 15.21 19.46
CA GLN A 53 15.01 16.50 19.64
C GLN A 53 15.59 17.26 20.84
N ALA A 54 15.82 16.56 21.95
CA ALA A 54 16.46 17.14 23.13
C ALA A 54 17.89 17.61 22.83
N ALA A 55 18.64 16.86 22.01
CA ALA A 55 19.96 17.28 21.55
C ALA A 55 19.89 18.55 20.69
N ILE A 56 18.93 18.63 19.76
CA ILE A 56 18.70 19.82 18.93
C ILE A 56 18.34 21.04 19.79
N ASP A 57 17.45 20.88 20.76
CA ASP A 57 17.01 21.99 21.60
C ASP A 57 18.17 22.52 22.47
N ARG A 58 19.02 21.61 23.00
CA ARG A 58 20.27 21.99 23.69
C ARG A 58 21.25 22.71 22.76
N MET A 59 21.43 22.23 21.53
CA MET A 59 22.30 22.88 20.55
C MET A 59 21.77 24.26 20.16
N LYS A 60 20.46 24.41 19.94
CA LYS A 60 19.83 25.72 19.67
C LYS A 60 20.06 26.69 20.83
N ALA A 61 19.90 26.23 22.07
CA ALA A 61 20.18 27.06 23.25
C ALA A 61 21.65 27.48 23.36
N ALA A 62 22.59 26.61 22.98
CA ALA A 62 24.03 26.90 23.02
C ALA A 62 24.51 27.79 21.86
N ILE A 63 23.88 27.69 20.69
CA ILE A 63 24.27 28.39 19.46
C ILE A 63 23.62 29.79 19.39
N GLY A 64 22.52 30.02 20.10
CA GLY A 64 21.79 31.30 20.12
C GLY A 64 21.08 31.60 18.79
N ASP A 65 20.92 32.88 18.46
CA ASP A 65 20.18 33.36 17.27
C ASP A 65 20.95 33.28 15.94
N ARG A 66 21.98 32.42 15.85
CA ARG A 66 22.65 32.22 14.55
C ARG A 66 21.68 31.56 13.57
N PRO A 67 21.70 31.91 12.27
CA PRO A 67 20.77 31.38 11.27
C PRO A 67 21.14 29.94 10.84
N LEU A 68 21.32 29.03 11.80
CA LEU A 68 21.61 27.62 11.54
C LEU A 68 20.33 26.79 11.61
N LEU A 69 20.03 26.08 10.51
CA LEU A 69 18.92 25.15 10.43
C LEU A 69 19.30 23.79 11.02
N LEU A 70 19.07 23.63 12.33
CA LEU A 70 19.23 22.35 13.02
C LEU A 70 17.98 21.49 12.81
N ARG A 71 18.11 20.42 12.01
CA ARG A 71 17.06 19.41 11.80
C ARG A 71 17.59 18.02 12.05
N SER A 72 16.77 17.19 12.70
CA SER A 72 17.08 15.75 12.80
C SER A 72 16.57 15.04 11.55
N ASN A 73 17.32 14.04 11.08
CA ASN A 73 16.85 13.13 10.04
C ASN A 73 15.53 12.44 10.44
N ARG A 74 15.30 12.20 11.74
CA ARG A 74 14.04 11.64 12.25
C ARG A 74 12.85 12.57 12.00
N ALA A 75 12.98 13.86 12.34
CA ALA A 75 11.93 14.85 12.11
C ALA A 75 11.68 15.09 10.63
N LEU A 76 12.75 15.19 9.82
CA LEU A 76 12.63 15.32 8.37
C LEU A 76 11.88 14.14 7.76
N ARG A 77 12.27 12.91 8.14
CA ARG A 77 11.61 11.68 7.68
C ARG A 77 10.14 11.63 8.07
N LEU A 78 9.79 12.02 9.30
CA LEU A 78 8.40 12.06 9.76
C LEU A 78 7.56 13.07 8.97
N GLU A 79 8.12 14.25 8.71
CA GLU A 79 7.42 15.29 7.94
C GLU A 79 7.23 14.87 6.48
N VAL A 80 8.26 14.29 5.87
CA VAL A 80 8.17 13.72 4.52
C VAL A 80 7.07 12.64 4.48
N PHE A 81 7.07 11.70 5.43
CA PHE A 81 6.02 10.68 5.50
C PHE A 81 4.63 11.26 5.73
N ARG A 82 4.49 12.31 6.56
CA ARG A 82 3.21 12.98 6.78
C ARG A 82 2.64 13.56 5.49
N ILE A 83 3.49 14.21 4.69
CA ILE A 83 3.10 14.77 3.38
C ILE A 83 2.69 13.65 2.42
N PHE A 84 3.48 12.58 2.34
CA PHE A 84 3.12 11.41 1.52
C PHE A 84 1.81 10.77 1.98
N ASP A 85 1.62 10.57 3.29
CA ASP A 85 0.42 9.98 3.86
C ASP A 85 -0.84 10.76 3.50
N GLN A 86 -0.75 12.09 3.48
CA GLN A 86 -1.84 12.98 3.09
C GLN A 86 -2.19 12.83 1.61
N THR A 87 -1.20 12.75 0.73
CA THR A 87 -1.42 12.51 -0.71
C THR A 87 -2.04 11.13 -0.95
N PHE A 88 -1.58 10.10 -0.23
CA PHE A 88 -2.13 8.75 -0.32
C PHE A 88 -3.47 8.57 0.42
N ALA A 89 -3.91 9.53 1.24
CA ALA A 89 -5.19 9.47 1.93
C ALA A 89 -6.35 9.43 0.93
N VAL A 90 -6.26 10.19 -0.16
CA VAL A 90 -7.27 10.20 -1.23
C VAL A 90 -7.37 8.81 -1.88
N THR A 91 -6.24 8.19 -2.19
CA THR A 91 -6.21 6.82 -2.74
C THR A 91 -6.84 5.81 -1.78
N ARG A 92 -6.56 5.92 -0.47
CA ARG A 92 -7.18 5.05 0.56
C ARG A 92 -8.70 5.22 0.61
N ILE A 93 -9.21 6.43 0.48
CA ILE A 93 -10.65 6.70 0.43
C ILE A 93 -11.27 6.09 -0.84
N LEU A 94 -10.66 6.32 -2.01
CA LEU A 94 -11.12 5.73 -3.27
C LEU A 94 -11.10 4.19 -3.21
N GLN A 95 -10.09 3.61 -2.58
CA GLN A 95 -9.99 2.17 -2.34
C GLN A 95 -11.10 1.65 -1.43
N ALA A 96 -11.44 2.38 -0.35
CA ALA A 96 -12.56 2.03 0.51
C ALA A 96 -13.90 2.10 -0.24
N ILE A 97 -14.11 3.12 -1.06
CA ILE A 97 -15.29 3.24 -1.93
C ILE A 97 -15.36 2.07 -2.92
N ALA A 98 -14.24 1.75 -3.58
CA ALA A 98 -14.18 0.62 -4.51
C ALA A 98 -14.51 -0.71 -3.82
N LEU A 99 -14.03 -0.92 -2.60
CA LEU A 99 -14.36 -2.09 -1.79
C LEU A 99 -15.86 -2.14 -1.44
N LEU A 100 -16.45 -1.01 -1.07
CA LEU A 100 -17.89 -0.91 -0.81
C LEU A 100 -18.71 -1.24 -2.06
N VAL A 101 -18.34 -0.70 -3.21
CA VAL A 101 -19.00 -0.99 -4.51
C VAL A 101 -18.86 -2.47 -4.86
N ALA A 102 -17.67 -3.05 -4.72
CA ALA A 102 -17.42 -4.47 -5.00
C ALA A 102 -18.22 -5.39 -4.07
N SER A 103 -18.23 -5.09 -2.76
CA SER A 103 -19.00 -5.85 -1.76
C SER A 103 -20.51 -5.75 -2.01
N SER A 104 -21.00 -4.58 -2.42
CA SER A 104 -22.39 -4.38 -2.82
C SER A 104 -22.71 -5.21 -4.07
N GLY A 105 -21.81 -5.25 -5.06
CA GLY A 105 -21.94 -6.13 -6.22
C GLY A 105 -22.11 -7.60 -5.82
N ILE A 106 -21.25 -8.12 -4.95
CA ILE A 106 -21.35 -9.50 -4.43
C ILE A 106 -22.69 -9.73 -3.74
N LEU A 107 -23.11 -8.82 -2.86
CA LEU A 107 -24.39 -8.87 -2.16
C LEU A 107 -25.56 -8.97 -3.16
N LEU A 108 -25.60 -8.09 -4.17
CA LEU A 108 -26.65 -8.07 -5.18
C LEU A 108 -26.65 -9.37 -6.00
N THR A 109 -25.51 -9.77 -6.54
CA THR A 109 -25.39 -10.99 -7.37
C THR A 109 -25.81 -12.23 -6.60
N LEU A 110 -25.35 -12.41 -5.36
CA LEU A 110 -25.73 -13.57 -4.55
C LEU A 110 -27.21 -13.53 -4.14
N THR A 111 -27.78 -12.35 -3.92
CA THR A 111 -29.21 -12.21 -3.63
C THR A 111 -30.05 -12.62 -4.84
N ILE A 112 -29.67 -12.18 -6.04
CA ILE A 112 -30.34 -12.59 -7.29
C ILE A 112 -30.21 -14.11 -7.46
N LEU A 113 -28.99 -14.65 -7.31
CA LEU A 113 -28.73 -16.08 -7.45
C LEU A 113 -29.54 -16.92 -6.44
N ALA A 114 -29.72 -16.44 -5.21
CA ALA A 114 -30.56 -17.09 -4.20
C ALA A 114 -32.03 -17.13 -4.59
N ARG A 115 -32.52 -16.12 -5.33
CA ARG A 115 -33.91 -16.04 -5.80
C ARG A 115 -34.16 -16.89 -7.04
N GLU A 116 -33.25 -16.87 -8.01
CA GLU A 116 -33.37 -17.65 -9.24
C GLU A 116 -33.26 -19.16 -8.96
N ARG A 117 -32.38 -19.56 -8.05
CA ARG A 117 -32.12 -20.97 -7.72
C ARG A 117 -33.04 -21.49 -6.60
N LYS A 118 -34.16 -20.82 -6.28
CA LYS A 118 -35.06 -21.23 -5.18
C LYS A 118 -35.55 -22.66 -5.29
N HIS A 119 -35.98 -23.07 -6.49
CA HIS A 119 -36.48 -24.43 -6.73
C HIS A 119 -35.40 -25.49 -6.47
N GLU A 120 -34.17 -25.27 -6.95
CA GLU A 120 -33.03 -26.16 -6.68
C GLU A 120 -32.70 -26.23 -5.18
N LEU A 121 -32.76 -25.10 -4.47
CA LEU A 121 -32.56 -25.08 -3.02
C LEU A 121 -33.67 -25.82 -2.27
N ALA A 122 -34.91 -25.75 -2.73
CA ALA A 122 -36.03 -26.51 -2.18
C ALA A 122 -35.83 -28.03 -2.40
N LEU A 123 -35.36 -28.44 -3.58
CA LEU A 123 -34.98 -29.84 -3.87
C LEU A 123 -33.84 -30.33 -2.98
N PHE A 124 -32.78 -29.54 -2.79
CA PHE A 124 -31.71 -29.91 -1.86
C PHE A 124 -32.23 -30.10 -0.44
N ARG A 125 -33.19 -29.28 0.00
CA ARG A 125 -33.82 -29.42 1.31
C ARG A 125 -34.74 -30.65 1.41
N SER A 126 -35.44 -31.03 0.34
CA SER A 126 -36.27 -32.24 0.35
C SER A 126 -35.42 -33.52 0.37
N LEU A 127 -34.21 -33.45 -0.19
CA LEU A 127 -33.18 -34.50 -0.09
C LEU A 127 -32.43 -34.54 1.25
N GLY A 128 -32.79 -33.67 2.21
CA GLY A 128 -32.24 -33.67 3.57
C GLY A 128 -31.08 -32.69 3.82
N ALA A 129 -30.76 -31.79 2.89
CA ALA A 129 -29.74 -30.78 3.13
C ALA A 129 -30.14 -29.84 4.28
N ASN A 130 -29.21 -29.59 5.20
CA ASN A 130 -29.44 -28.70 6.33
C ASN A 130 -29.22 -27.22 5.96
N ARG A 131 -29.77 -26.30 6.77
CA ARG A 131 -29.63 -24.84 6.57
C ARG A 131 -28.18 -24.36 6.50
N GLY A 132 -27.31 -24.95 7.31
CA GLY A 132 -25.87 -24.65 7.36
C GLY A 132 -25.09 -25.12 6.13
N GLN A 133 -25.53 -26.17 5.44
CA GLN A 133 -24.93 -26.60 4.16
C GLN A 133 -25.23 -25.57 3.07
N ILE A 134 -26.48 -25.10 2.96
CA ILE A 134 -26.86 -24.04 2.02
C ILE A 134 -26.15 -22.72 2.36
N PHE A 135 -26.08 -22.37 3.66
CA PHE A 135 -25.37 -21.18 4.10
C PHE A 135 -23.89 -21.21 3.69
N ARG A 136 -23.18 -22.32 3.98
CA ARG A 136 -21.77 -22.50 3.61
C ARG A 136 -21.54 -22.50 2.10
N LEU A 137 -22.50 -23.03 1.33
CA LEU A 137 -22.43 -23.00 -0.14
C LEU A 137 -22.42 -21.56 -0.67
N PHE A 138 -23.32 -20.70 -0.20
CA PHE A 138 -23.37 -19.29 -0.61
C PHE A 138 -22.16 -18.51 -0.11
N LEU A 139 -21.70 -18.79 1.11
CA LEU A 139 -20.48 -18.21 1.65
C LEU A 139 -19.26 -18.58 0.80
N GLY A 140 -19.18 -19.84 0.35
CA GLY A 140 -18.15 -20.32 -0.58
C GLY A 140 -18.20 -19.64 -1.95
N LYS A 141 -19.40 -19.35 -2.48
CA LYS A 141 -19.54 -18.55 -3.72
C LYS A 141 -19.01 -17.13 -3.54
N GLY A 142 -19.31 -16.49 -2.41
CA GLY A 142 -18.78 -15.16 -2.07
C GLY A 142 -17.26 -15.15 -1.94
N ILE A 143 -16.70 -16.13 -1.22
CA ILE A 143 -15.23 -16.31 -1.12
C ILE A 143 -14.62 -16.55 -2.51
N GLY A 144 -15.25 -17.39 -3.35
CA GLY A 144 -14.78 -17.65 -4.71
C GLY A 144 -14.69 -16.37 -5.56
N MET A 145 -15.71 -15.51 -5.50
CA MET A 145 -15.69 -14.19 -6.15
C MET A 145 -14.56 -13.31 -5.61
N ALA A 146 -14.35 -13.29 -4.29
CA ALA A 146 -13.28 -12.52 -3.65
C ALA A 146 -11.89 -12.99 -4.06
N LEU A 147 -11.64 -14.31 -4.06
CA LEU A 147 -10.36 -14.90 -4.47
C LEU A 147 -10.08 -14.64 -5.95
N PHE A 148 -11.09 -14.76 -6.80
CA PHE A 148 -10.94 -14.45 -8.22
C PHE A 148 -10.62 -12.98 -8.46
N GLY A 149 -11.32 -12.08 -7.77
CA GLY A 149 -11.03 -10.64 -7.79
C GLY A 149 -9.64 -10.32 -7.24
N LEU A 150 -9.21 -10.99 -6.17
CA LEU A 150 -7.89 -10.82 -5.58
C LEU A 150 -6.79 -11.28 -6.54
N LEU A 151 -6.99 -12.42 -7.22
CA LEU A 151 -6.04 -12.93 -8.21
C LEU A 151 -5.86 -11.95 -9.37
N LEU A 152 -6.97 -11.56 -10.01
CA LEU A 152 -6.93 -10.62 -11.13
C LEU A 152 -6.40 -9.24 -10.70
N GLY A 153 -6.88 -8.72 -9.57
CA GLY A 153 -6.45 -7.45 -9.03
C GLY A 153 -4.97 -7.43 -8.66
N THR A 154 -4.43 -8.53 -8.15
CA THR A 154 -3.00 -8.65 -7.85
C THR A 154 -2.18 -8.68 -9.14
N ILE A 155 -2.59 -9.46 -10.15
CA ILE A 155 -1.90 -9.52 -11.45
C ILE A 155 -1.87 -8.14 -12.11
N THR A 156 -3.02 -7.47 -12.20
CA THR A 156 -3.11 -6.14 -12.80
C THR A 156 -2.36 -5.09 -11.96
N GLY A 157 -2.43 -5.16 -10.64
CA GLY A 157 -1.74 -4.25 -9.72
C GLY A 157 -0.22 -4.38 -9.82
N ILE A 158 0.31 -5.60 -9.91
CA ILE A 158 1.74 -5.85 -10.16
C ILE A 158 2.13 -5.25 -11.51
N GLY A 159 1.36 -5.53 -12.57
CA GLY A 159 1.62 -4.95 -13.89
C GLY A 159 1.66 -3.43 -13.88
N LEU A 160 0.72 -2.79 -13.18
CA LEU A 160 0.66 -1.34 -13.04
C LEU A 160 1.86 -0.78 -12.24
N ALA A 161 2.31 -1.50 -11.20
CA ALA A 161 3.49 -1.12 -10.43
C ALA A 161 4.76 -1.15 -11.29
N PHE A 162 4.93 -2.18 -12.14
CA PHE A 162 6.05 -2.25 -13.08
C PHE A 162 6.04 -1.08 -14.08
N VAL A 163 4.86 -0.77 -14.66
CA VAL A 163 4.72 0.37 -15.59
C VAL A 163 5.06 1.68 -14.91
N LEU A 164 4.61 1.87 -13.66
CA LEU A 164 4.88 3.08 -12.90
C LEU A 164 6.38 3.24 -12.59
N VAL A 165 7.04 2.17 -12.14
CA VAL A 165 8.44 2.21 -11.67
C VAL A 165 9.45 2.26 -12.82
N TYR A 166 9.23 1.47 -13.88
CA TYR A 166 10.20 1.33 -14.97
C TYR A 166 9.82 2.13 -16.22
N GLY A 167 8.55 2.51 -16.38
CA GLY A 167 8.10 3.34 -17.48
C GLY A 167 8.00 4.81 -17.06
N ILE A 168 7.06 5.10 -16.16
CA ILE A 168 6.69 6.48 -15.80
C ILE A 168 7.82 7.14 -15.00
N ASN A 169 8.33 6.52 -13.93
CA ASN A 169 9.36 7.17 -13.10
C ASN A 169 10.64 7.46 -13.89
N VAL A 170 11.08 6.52 -14.74
CA VAL A 170 12.24 6.72 -15.60
C VAL A 170 12.01 7.85 -16.61
N ALA A 171 10.82 7.93 -17.21
CA ALA A 171 10.51 8.97 -18.19
C ALA A 171 10.39 10.38 -17.59
N PHE A 172 9.85 10.50 -16.37
CA PHE A 172 9.60 11.81 -15.74
C PHE A 172 10.70 12.26 -14.79
N PHE A 173 11.37 11.34 -14.10
CA PHE A 173 12.36 11.64 -13.07
C PHE A 173 13.78 11.15 -13.40
N GLY A 174 13.94 10.32 -14.44
CA GLY A 174 15.25 9.83 -14.88
C GLY A 174 15.85 8.72 -14.00
N TRP A 175 15.13 8.27 -12.97
CA TRP A 175 15.57 7.20 -12.07
C TRP A 175 14.47 6.17 -11.80
N SER A 176 14.87 4.96 -11.42
CA SER A 176 14.00 3.91 -10.89
C SER A 176 14.27 3.70 -9.40
N ILE A 177 13.26 3.18 -8.69
CA ILE A 177 13.40 2.75 -7.29
C ILE A 177 13.31 1.23 -7.26
N ASP A 178 14.07 0.62 -6.37
CA ASP A 178 13.96 -0.82 -6.10
C ASP A 178 12.57 -1.18 -5.59
N LEU A 179 11.98 -2.19 -6.22
CA LEU A 179 10.64 -2.63 -5.89
C LEU A 179 10.66 -3.42 -4.58
N HIS A 180 10.21 -2.79 -3.50
CA HIS A 180 10.01 -3.46 -2.22
C HIS A 180 8.58 -3.99 -2.11
N TRP A 181 8.44 -5.29 -1.82
CA TRP A 181 7.14 -5.94 -1.67
C TRP A 181 6.70 -5.95 -0.21
N PRO A 182 5.71 -5.14 0.20
CA PRO A 182 5.24 -5.10 1.58
C PRO A 182 4.26 -6.26 1.84
N TRP A 183 4.78 -7.48 1.94
CA TRP A 183 3.97 -8.70 2.10
C TRP A 183 2.94 -8.63 3.23
N ALA A 184 3.30 -7.99 4.35
CA ALA A 184 2.39 -7.80 5.48
C ALA A 184 1.18 -6.92 5.11
N ALA A 185 1.40 -5.81 4.40
CA ALA A 185 0.33 -4.92 3.96
C ALA A 185 -0.54 -5.58 2.89
N LEU A 186 0.07 -6.30 1.95
CA LEU A 186 -0.66 -7.07 0.93
C LEU A 186 -1.53 -8.16 1.56
N GLY A 187 -1.01 -8.88 2.56
CA GLY A 187 -1.76 -9.88 3.33
C GLY A 187 -2.92 -9.27 4.11
N ALA A 188 -2.72 -8.14 4.78
CA ALA A 188 -3.77 -7.41 5.48
C ALA A 188 -4.87 -6.93 4.53
N GLN A 189 -4.49 -6.45 3.34
CA GLN A 189 -5.42 -6.02 2.30
C GLN A 189 -6.23 -7.18 1.74
N ALA A 190 -5.59 -8.32 1.45
CA ALA A 190 -6.25 -9.55 1.03
C ALA A 190 -7.27 -10.02 2.11
N GLY A 191 -6.86 -9.99 3.38
CA GLY A 191 -7.74 -10.30 4.50
C GLY A 191 -8.96 -9.38 4.56
N THR A 192 -8.77 -8.07 4.35
CA THR A 192 -9.86 -7.09 4.31
C THR A 192 -10.84 -7.35 3.18
N ILE A 193 -10.35 -7.71 1.99
CA ILE A 193 -11.18 -8.05 0.83
C ILE A 193 -12.02 -9.31 1.09
N VAL A 194 -11.40 -10.37 1.60
CA VAL A 194 -12.09 -11.62 1.93
C VAL A 194 -13.13 -11.37 3.03
N LEU A 195 -12.79 -10.59 4.05
CA LEU A 195 -13.73 -10.23 5.12
C LEU A 195 -14.92 -9.43 4.58
N ALA A 196 -14.68 -8.44 3.73
CA ALA A 196 -15.76 -7.65 3.12
C ALA A 196 -16.69 -8.52 2.26
N ALA A 197 -16.13 -9.45 1.48
CA ALA A 197 -16.91 -10.39 0.68
C ALA A 197 -17.72 -11.37 1.55
N LEU A 198 -17.13 -11.85 2.65
CA LEU A 198 -17.84 -12.68 3.63
C LEU A 198 -19.03 -11.92 4.22
N LEU A 199 -18.81 -10.70 4.70
CA LEU A 199 -19.87 -9.86 5.28
C LEU A 199 -20.99 -9.60 4.26
N ALA A 200 -20.63 -9.30 3.01
CA ALA A 200 -21.60 -9.13 1.92
C ALA A 200 -22.39 -10.41 1.62
N ALA A 201 -21.76 -11.58 1.72
CA ALA A 201 -22.39 -12.87 1.44
C ALA A 201 -23.29 -13.38 2.58
N VAL A 202 -23.16 -12.86 3.82
CA VAL A 202 -23.95 -13.32 4.98
C VAL A 202 -25.45 -13.14 4.75
N TYR A 203 -25.90 -11.95 4.36
CA TYR A 203 -27.33 -11.68 4.14
C TYR A 203 -27.98 -12.62 3.09
N PRO A 204 -27.43 -12.76 1.87
CA PRO A 204 -28.00 -13.64 0.86
C PRO A 204 -27.88 -15.12 1.26
N ALA A 205 -26.81 -15.52 1.95
CA ALA A 205 -26.67 -16.88 2.48
C ALA A 205 -27.75 -17.19 3.53
N LEU A 206 -28.08 -16.24 4.41
CA LEU A 206 -29.18 -16.38 5.36
C LEU A 206 -30.53 -16.50 4.64
N GLN A 207 -30.80 -15.64 3.66
CA GLN A 207 -32.01 -15.75 2.86
C GLN A 207 -32.13 -17.11 2.16
N ALA A 208 -31.10 -17.54 1.45
CA ALA A 208 -31.07 -18.82 0.74
C ALA A 208 -31.28 -20.02 1.69
N SER A 209 -30.72 -19.97 2.91
CA SER A 209 -30.87 -21.04 3.89
C SER A 209 -32.30 -21.19 4.44
N ARG A 210 -33.10 -20.12 4.38
CA ARG A 210 -34.46 -20.05 4.94
C ARG A 210 -35.55 -20.46 3.96
N THR A 211 -35.25 -20.69 2.68
CA THR A 211 -36.21 -21.15 1.67
C THR A 211 -36.92 -22.43 2.15
N PRO A 212 -38.26 -22.44 2.30
CA PRO A 212 -38.97 -23.60 2.82
C PRO A 212 -39.11 -24.71 1.77
N ALA A 213 -39.00 -25.97 2.20
CA ALA A 213 -39.23 -27.14 1.33
C ALA A 213 -40.72 -27.33 0.96
N LYS A 214 -41.63 -26.62 1.65
CA LYS A 214 -43.07 -26.88 1.64
C LYS A 214 -43.82 -26.21 0.47
N GLU A 215 -43.18 -25.30 -0.27
CA GLU A 215 -43.80 -24.61 -1.41
C GLU A 215 -44.01 -25.52 -2.63
N MET A 216 -43.25 -26.61 -2.79
CA MET A 216 -43.47 -27.59 -3.88
C MET A 216 -44.79 -28.37 -3.81
N SER A 217 -45.50 -28.35 -2.68
CA SER A 217 -46.76 -29.12 -2.54
C SER A 217 -48.01 -28.32 -2.92
N ARG A 218 -47.91 -27.01 -3.20
CA ARG A 218 -49.09 -26.14 -3.35
C ARG A 218 -49.30 -25.52 -4.73
N GLU A 219 -48.33 -25.59 -5.63
CA GLU A 219 -48.45 -25.01 -6.98
C GLU A 219 -48.71 -26.03 -8.09
N ASP A 220 -48.65 -27.34 -7.80
CA ASP A 220 -48.89 -28.42 -8.77
C ASP A 220 -50.09 -29.35 -8.43
N VAL A 221 -51.11 -28.83 -7.73
CA VAL A 221 -52.41 -29.53 -7.57
C VAL A 221 -53.57 -28.64 -7.99
#